data_AF-A0A6I6JRP3-F1
#
_entry.id   AF-A0A6I6JRP3-F1
#
_cell.length_a   1.000
_cell.length_b   1.000
_cell.length_c   1.000
_cell.angle_alpha   90.00
_cell.angle_beta   90.00
_cell.angle_gamma   90.00
#
_symmetry.space_group_name_H-M   'P 1'
#
loop_
_entity.id
_entity.type
_entity.pdbx_description
1 polymer ?
#
loop_
_entity_poly.entity_id
_entity_poly.type
_entity_poly.pdbx_seq_one_letter_code
_entity_poly.pdbx_strand_id
1 'polypeptide(L)'
;MKKFAEFIEILLISFVMFLFIPEIFGWIFRGTFNITSQDLKNAAFLGLAVPVFLYFSRKIRNDVAFILYIIFVVLILFEAVHLIGW
;
A
#
# COMPACT_ATOMS: atom_id res chain seq x y z
N MET A 1 9.96 -0.01 22.80
CA MET A 1 8.49 -0.04 22.65
C MET A 1 7.93 1.12 21.82
N LYS A 2 8.34 2.39 22.04
CA LYS A 2 7.85 3.55 21.25
C LYS A 2 7.96 3.39 19.72
N LYS A 3 9.15 3.03 19.20
CA LYS A 3 9.37 2.81 17.76
C LYS A 3 8.53 1.71 17.12
N PHE A 4 8.11 0.71 17.91
CA PHE A 4 7.25 -0.37 17.42
C PHE A 4 5.78 0.07 17.37
N ALA A 5 5.33 0.83 18.36
CA ALA A 5 4.01 1.44 18.36
C ALA A 5 3.85 2.43 17.18
N GLU A 6 4.85 3.30 16.96
CA GLU A 6 4.88 4.22 15.82
C GLU A 6 4.80 3.47 14.47
N PHE A 7 5.48 2.31 14.35
CA PHE A 7 5.41 1.51 13.15
C PHE A 7 4.01 0.90 12.92
N ILE A 8 3.36 0.42 13.99
CA ILE A 8 1.99 -0.08 13.92
C ILE A 8 1.00 1.04 13.57
N GLU A 9 1.18 2.24 14.12
CA GLU A 9 0.36 3.41 13.77
C GLU A 9 0.48 3.75 12.28
N ILE A 10 1.69 3.74 11.73
CA ILE A 10 1.93 3.95 10.29
C ILE A 10 1.22 2.88 9.46
N LEU A 11 1.27 1.61 9.87
CA LEU A 11 0.57 0.52 9.18
C LEU A 11 -0.95 0.72 9.19
N LEU A 12 -1.52 1.10 10.34
CA LEU A 12 -2.96 1.37 10.48
C LEU A 12 -3.40 2.58 9.63
N ILE A 13 -2.67 3.69 9.71
CA ILE A 13 -2.96 4.89 8.92
C ILE A 13 -2.87 4.59 7.44
N SER A 14 -1.82 3.87 7.01
CA SER A 14 -1.63 3.46 5.63
C SER A 14 -2.79 2.56 5.15
N PHE A 15 -3.19 1.57 5.95
CA PHE A 15 -4.37 0.74 5.67
C PHE A 15 -5.65 1.57 5.47
N VAL A 16 -5.95 2.47 6.40
CA VAL A 16 -7.12 3.36 6.33
C VAL A 16 -7.06 4.25 5.10
N MET A 17 -5.90 4.84 4.80
CA MET A 17 -5.71 5.67 3.61
C MET A 17 -5.98 4.88 2.32
N PHE A 18 -5.41 3.69 2.17
CA PHE A 18 -5.62 2.87 0.98
C PHE A 18 -7.06 2.34 0.85
N LEU A 19 -7.80 2.19 1.96
CA LEU A 19 -9.20 1.79 1.93
C LEU A 19 -10.12 2.95 1.53
N PHE A 20 -9.96 4.10 2.15
CA PHE A 20 -10.92 5.20 2.02
C PHE A 20 -10.60 6.16 0.88
N ILE A 21 -9.34 6.36 0.51
CA ILE A 21 -8.99 7.32 -0.57
C ILE A 21 -9.67 6.96 -1.89
N PRO A 22 -9.59 5.71 -2.41
CA PRO A 22 -10.23 5.34 -3.68
C PRO A 22 -11.76 5.49 -3.62
N GLU A 23 -12.37 5.11 -2.50
CA GLU A 23 -13.82 5.21 -2.30
C GLU A 23 -14.31 6.66 -2.16
N ILE A 24 -13.53 7.53 -1.51
CA ILE A 24 -13.82 8.96 -1.44
C ILE A 24 -13.76 9.56 -2.85
N PHE A 25 -12.76 9.21 -3.66
CA PHE A 25 -12.72 9.63 -5.06
C PHE A 25 -13.90 9.07 -5.86
N GLY A 26 -14.23 7.78 -5.69
CA GLY A 26 -15.41 7.16 -6.29
C GLY A 26 -16.70 7.89 -5.95
N TRP A 27 -16.87 8.30 -4.70
CA TRP A 27 -18.01 9.08 -4.23
C TRP A 27 -18.05 10.49 -4.84
N ILE A 28 -16.91 11.18 -4.91
CA ILE A 28 -16.81 12.52 -5.50
C ILE A 28 -17.14 12.49 -7.00
N PHE A 29 -16.65 11.48 -7.73
CA PHE A 29 -16.80 11.41 -9.18
C PHE A 29 -18.08 10.73 -9.67
N ARG A 30 -18.56 9.70 -8.94
CA ARG A 30 -19.68 8.84 -9.37
C ARG A 30 -20.89 8.93 -8.44
N GLY A 31 -20.78 9.59 -7.29
CA GLY A 31 -21.84 9.71 -6.28
C GLY A 31 -22.09 8.43 -5.48
N THR A 32 -21.32 7.37 -5.71
CA THR A 32 -21.48 6.07 -5.05
C THR A 32 -20.33 5.82 -4.09
N PHE A 33 -20.66 5.39 -2.87
CA PHE A 33 -19.69 4.94 -1.87
C PHE A 33 -19.99 3.47 -1.56
N ASN A 34 -19.11 2.56 -1.94
CA ASN A 34 -19.35 1.14 -1.72
C ASN A 34 -18.05 0.37 -1.53
N ILE A 35 -17.70 0.12 -0.27
CA ILE A 35 -16.55 -0.71 0.09
C ILE A 35 -16.92 -2.18 -0.13
N THR A 36 -16.23 -2.85 -1.05
CA THR A 36 -16.36 -4.28 -1.25
C THR A 36 -15.35 -5.07 -0.41
N SER A 37 -15.59 -6.37 -0.24
CA SER A 37 -14.62 -7.28 0.37
C SER A 37 -13.30 -7.35 -0.41
N GLN A 38 -13.31 -7.02 -1.71
CA GLN A 38 -12.11 -6.96 -2.53
C GLN A 38 -11.29 -5.72 -2.16
N ASP A 39 -11.93 -4.56 -1.98
CA ASP A 39 -11.26 -3.32 -1.58
C ASP A 39 -10.61 -3.45 -0.20
N LEU A 40 -11.24 -4.16 0.71
CA LEU A 40 -10.65 -4.47 2.02
C LEU A 40 -9.36 -5.30 1.89
N LYS A 41 -9.34 -6.31 1.00
CA LYS A 41 -8.14 -7.12 0.73
C LYS A 41 -7.06 -6.28 0.07
N ASN A 42 -7.43 -5.42 -0.88
CA ASN A 42 -6.49 -4.55 -1.59
C ASN A 42 -5.86 -3.53 -0.63
N ALA A 43 -6.68 -2.90 0.21
CA ALA A 43 -6.22 -1.98 1.24
C ALA A 43 -5.33 -2.67 2.26
N ALA A 44 -5.65 -3.90 2.67
CA ALA A 44 -4.82 -4.70 3.56
C ALA A 44 -3.46 -5.00 2.91
N PHE A 45 -3.48 -5.43 1.65
CA PHE A 45 -2.26 -5.76 0.93
C PHE A 45 -1.38 -4.51 0.73
N LEU A 46 -1.90 -3.48 0.07
CA LEU A 46 -1.14 -2.27 -0.26
C LEU A 46 -0.80 -1.45 0.98
N GLY A 47 -1.78 -1.27 1.88
CA GLY A 47 -1.63 -0.49 3.10
C GLY A 47 -0.60 -1.05 4.06
N LEU A 48 -0.42 -2.38 4.10
CA LEU A 48 0.63 -3.02 4.90
C LEU A 48 1.95 -3.19 4.13
N ALA A 49 1.89 -3.53 2.84
CA ALA A 49 3.08 -3.79 2.04
C ALA A 49 3.91 -2.53 1.80
N VAL A 50 3.29 -1.38 1.51
CA VAL A 50 4.01 -0.14 1.19
C VAL A 50 4.93 0.32 2.34
N PRO A 51 4.46 0.45 3.60
CA PRO A 51 5.32 0.82 4.72
C PRO A 51 6.44 -0.20 4.98
N VAL A 52 6.13 -1.49 4.83
CA VAL A 52 7.13 -2.57 4.95
C VAL A 52 8.20 -2.43 3.88
N PHE A 53 7.79 -2.14 2.64
CA PHE A 53 8.72 -1.98 1.54
C PHE A 53 9.64 -0.77 1.74
N LEU A 54 9.08 0.37 2.16
CA LEU A 54 9.86 1.55 2.51
C LEU A 54 10.80 1.31 3.69
N TYR A 55 10.41 0.48 4.65
CA TYR A 55 11.28 0.12 5.77
C TYR A 55 12.49 -0.71 5.32
N PHE A 56 12.29 -1.68 4.43
CA PHE A 56 13.38 -2.49 3.89
C PHE A 56 14.28 -1.72 2.93
N SER A 57 13.73 -0.84 2.11
CA SER A 57 14.51 -0.04 1.15
C SER A 57 15.60 0.78 1.84
N ARG A 58 15.31 1.34 3.02
CA ARG A 58 16.27 2.10 3.84
C ARG A 58 17.45 1.28 4.37
N LYS A 59 17.35 -0.05 4.37
CA LYS A 59 18.43 -0.93 4.85
C LYS A 59 19.39 -1.36 3.74
N ILE A 60 19.04 -1.12 2.48
CA ILE A 60 19.84 -1.52 1.33
C ILE A 60 20.90 -0.45 1.09
N ARG A 61 22.18 -0.82 1.23
CA ARG A 61 23.32 0.08 0.99
C ARG A 61 23.96 -0.09 -0.39
N ASN A 62 23.68 -1.20 -1.06
CA ASN A 62 24.24 -1.53 -2.37
C ASN A 62 23.28 -1.03 -3.45
N ASP A 63 23.77 -0.19 -4.36
CA ASP A 63 22.98 0.44 -5.41
C ASP A 63 22.31 -0.57 -6.36
N VAL A 64 23.02 -1.64 -6.73
CA VAL A 64 22.48 -2.70 -7.60
C VAL A 64 21.35 -3.43 -6.90
N ALA A 65 21.53 -3.77 -5.62
CA ALA A 65 20.49 -4.42 -4.83
C ALA A 65 19.27 -3.51 -4.62
N PHE A 66 19.48 -2.19 -4.49
CA PHE A 66 18.41 -1.22 -4.36
C PHE A 66 17.60 -1.09 -5.65
N ILE A 67 18.27 -1.04 -6.81
CA ILE A 67 17.60 -1.03 -8.11
C ILE A 67 16.77 -2.30 -8.32
N LEU A 68 17.34 -3.48 -8.05
CA LEU A 68 16.62 -4.75 -8.14
C LEU A 68 15.40 -4.78 -7.20
N TYR A 69 15.57 -4.24 -6.00
CA TYR A 69 14.48 -4.11 -5.04
C TYR A 69 13.36 -3.20 -5.54
N ILE A 70 13.69 -2.05 -6.13
CA ILE A 70 12.68 -1.15 -6.73
C ILE A 70 11.93 -1.88 -7.85
N ILE A 71 12.64 -2.56 -8.76
CA ILE A 71 12.01 -3.31 -9.85
C ILE A 71 11.03 -4.34 -9.28
N PHE A 72 11.43 -5.08 -8.25
CA PHE A 72 10.58 -6.04 -7.57
C PHE A 72 9.33 -5.40 -6.95
N VAL A 73 9.46 -4.28 -6.24
CA VAL A 73 8.32 -3.56 -5.66
C VAL A 73 7.39 -3.05 -6.75
N VAL A 74 7.92 -2.49 -7.84
CA VAL A 74 7.11 -2.02 -8.97
C VAL A 74 6.33 -3.16 -9.61
N LEU A 75 6.96 -4.33 -9.82
CA LEU A 75 6.26 -5.51 -10.35
C LEU A 75 5.12 -5.97 -9.43
N ILE A 76 5.35 -6.02 -8.12
CA ILE A 76 4.29 -6.36 -7.15
C ILE A 76 3.15 -5.35 -7.19
N LEU A 77 3.46 -4.06 -7.23
CA LEU A 77 2.43 -3.02 -7.29
C LEU A 77 1.67 -3.06 -8.62
N PHE A 78 2.35 -3.35 -9.73
CA PHE A 78 1.72 -3.50 -11.03
C PHE A 78 0.75 -4.69 -11.06
N GLU A 79 1.17 -5.85 -10.56
CA GLU A 79 0.31 -7.02 -10.40
C GLU A 79 -0.86 -6.73 -9.47
N ALA A 80 -0.63 -6.02 -8.37
CA ALA A 80 -1.70 -5.59 -7.48
C ALA A 80 -2.71 -4.73 -8.25
N VAL A 81 -2.27 -3.72 -9.02
CA VAL A 81 -3.18 -2.89 -9.83
C VAL A 81 -3.93 -3.73 -10.87
N HIS A 82 -3.26 -4.64 -11.56
CA HIS A 82 -3.88 -5.52 -12.56
C HIS A 82 -4.96 -6.44 -11.95
N LEU A 83 -4.71 -7.00 -10.76
CA LEU A 83 -5.68 -7.80 -10.01
C LEU A 83 -6.88 -6.97 -9.50
N ILE A 84 -6.72 -5.65 -9.38
CA ILE A 84 -7.76 -4.72 -8.90
C ILE A 84 -8.63 -4.20 -10.06
N GLY A 85 -8.24 -4.43 -11.32
CA GLY A 85 -9.07 -4.14 -12.50
C GLY A 85 -9.28 -2.65 -12.77
N TRP A 86 -8.26 -1.83 -12.51
CA TRP A 86 -8.22 -0.42 -12.93
C TRP A 86 -7.63 -0.26 -14.33
#